data_AF-A0A7J0B4M8-F1
#
_entry.id   AF-A0A7J0B4M8-F1
#
_cell.length_a   1.000
_cell.length_b   1.000
_cell.length_c   1.000
_cell.angle_alpha   90.00
_cell.angle_beta   90.00
_cell.angle_gamma   90.00
#
_symmetry.space_group_name_H-M   'P 1'
#
loop_
_entity.id
_entity.type
_entity.pdbx_description
1 polymer ?
#
loop_
_entity_poly.entity_id
_entity_poly.type
_entity_poly.pdbx_seq_one_letter_code
_entity_poly.pdbx_strand_id
1 'polypeptide(L)'
;MQDLGKVSSLQLYTFWKNLSVGLLTVVGVLAFSILLPFYFSPIVALIAAAFLYTVLYNNKISKHPSCMVVSYSIFFCLIAYSFVSIVVNILYIWGFIWLPPEFTFFSYPYIPSLMLCPICFLTMVVIYARGRRLSICVDCKLHYGDSHERGKIGGILEYESRLQLRNLLILFGVLTIIVWGYYKFFYIDTDVNGRDWYVFMWLTIIVFVLDEFYFIFRYHNLYLDMRENNEIVTQEELRDMTAKTYIRYYVICKEYVYMNIKTADPKITFRPVIDTPFFTKRSVNGITIPEVTNIIRRMTGINNGDLRFFFGRKMMDMERNSLLRYFYFLEGKPEDYPELNVDGEWMAFEDLKRIYSYNPDKLATICVSDITRLATIMLTYKLFDERGFRKNKLKSYRPTFTLKEVKESHLDFQDDKWIRISMFNSDTPMYRVKRWFRNMTSGSDNKKANQWN
;
A
#
# COMPACT_ATOMS: atom_id res chain seq x y z
N MET A 1 8.61 -9.09 -21.31
CA MET A 1 7.88 -8.76 -20.06
C MET A 1 8.49 -9.40 -18.81
N GLN A 2 9.36 -10.42 -18.92
CA GLN A 2 10.02 -11.05 -17.76
C GLN A 2 10.73 -10.05 -16.84
N ASP A 3 11.36 -9.00 -17.39
CA ASP A 3 11.99 -7.93 -16.60
C ASP A 3 11.00 -7.14 -15.72
N LEU A 4 9.70 -7.07 -16.09
CA LEU A 4 8.68 -6.40 -15.28
C LEU A 4 8.28 -7.21 -14.03
N GLY A 5 8.61 -8.50 -14.01
CA GLY A 5 8.35 -9.41 -12.91
C GLY A 5 9.49 -9.50 -11.90
N LYS A 6 10.66 -8.90 -12.21
CA LYS A 6 11.83 -9.00 -11.35
C LYS A 6 11.73 -8.06 -10.15
N VAL A 7 12.30 -8.49 -9.03
CA VAL A 7 12.21 -7.87 -7.72
C VAL A 7 13.60 -7.50 -7.21
N SER A 8 13.72 -6.32 -6.60
CA SER A 8 14.97 -5.88 -5.98
C SER A 8 15.19 -6.56 -4.61
N SER A 9 16.34 -7.20 -4.42
CA SER A 9 16.72 -7.82 -3.14
C SER A 9 16.78 -6.81 -1.97
N LEU A 10 17.14 -5.55 -2.26
CA LEU A 10 17.20 -4.47 -1.26
C LEU A 10 15.82 -4.19 -0.64
N GLN A 11 14.74 -4.28 -1.43
CA GLN A 11 13.41 -3.98 -0.93
C GLN A 11 12.91 -5.05 0.05
N LEU A 12 13.21 -6.32 -0.22
CA LEU A 12 12.94 -7.43 0.70
C LEU A 12 13.71 -7.25 2.01
N TYR A 13 15.01 -6.94 1.94
CA TYR A 13 15.82 -6.66 3.11
C TYR A 13 15.30 -5.46 3.91
N THR A 14 14.96 -4.36 3.23
CA THR A 14 14.43 -3.16 3.87
C THR A 14 13.09 -3.44 4.54
N PHE A 15 12.24 -4.28 3.92
CA PHE A 15 10.97 -4.68 4.49
C PHE A 15 11.14 -5.50 5.78
N TRP A 16 12.08 -6.44 5.81
CA TRP A 16 12.48 -7.14 7.04
C TRP A 16 13.04 -6.17 8.09
N LYS A 17 13.97 -5.30 7.72
CA LYS A 17 14.56 -4.30 8.61
C LYS A 17 13.50 -3.43 9.29
N ASN A 18 12.45 -3.03 8.56
CA ASN A 18 11.37 -2.21 9.12
C ASN A 18 10.55 -2.95 10.18
N LEU A 19 10.31 -4.26 9.98
CA LEU A 19 9.71 -5.13 11.01
C LEU A 19 10.63 -5.17 12.24
N SER A 20 11.91 -5.47 12.03
CA SER A 20 12.92 -5.59 13.08
C SER A 20 13.01 -4.33 13.94
N VAL A 21 13.08 -3.15 13.31
CA VAL A 21 13.08 -1.85 14.01
C VAL A 21 11.82 -1.67 14.84
N GLY A 22 10.65 -2.06 14.31
CA GLY A 22 9.39 -1.99 15.04
C GLY A 22 9.40 -2.88 16.28
N LEU A 23 9.75 -4.16 16.12
CA LEU A 23 9.80 -5.14 17.21
C LEU A 23 10.82 -4.77 18.28
N LEU A 24 12.04 -4.37 17.86
CA LEU A 24 13.09 -3.92 18.76
C LEU A 24 12.66 -2.71 19.58
N THR A 25 11.84 -1.82 19.01
CA THR A 25 11.29 -0.67 19.73
C THR A 25 10.36 -1.12 20.86
N VAL A 26 9.49 -2.12 20.64
CA VAL A 26 8.61 -2.67 21.69
C VAL A 26 9.43 -3.36 22.78
N VAL A 27 10.41 -4.17 22.40
CA VAL A 27 11.33 -4.84 23.33
C VAL A 27 12.10 -3.81 24.16
N GLY A 28 12.59 -2.75 23.51
CA GLY A 28 13.27 -1.64 24.19
C GLY A 28 12.37 -0.95 25.21
N VAL A 29 11.11 -0.64 24.86
CA VAL A 29 10.15 -0.06 25.80
C VAL A 29 9.95 -0.95 27.02
N LEU A 30 9.78 -2.26 26.83
CA LEU A 30 9.61 -3.19 27.95
C LEU A 30 10.86 -3.28 28.85
N ALA A 31 12.05 -3.36 28.25
CA ALA A 31 13.31 -3.43 28.99
C ALA A 31 13.57 -2.13 29.78
N PHE A 32 13.44 -0.98 29.13
CA PHE A 32 13.68 0.31 29.77
C PHE A 32 12.62 0.68 30.81
N SER A 33 11.39 0.22 30.67
CA SER A 33 10.33 0.46 31.68
C SER A 33 10.60 -0.22 33.02
N ILE A 34 11.55 -1.16 33.06
CA ILE A 34 11.93 -1.89 34.27
C ILE A 34 13.32 -1.47 34.77
N LEU A 35 14.25 -1.16 33.85
CA LEU A 35 15.57 -0.64 34.19
C LEU A 35 15.52 0.80 34.73
N LEU A 36 14.58 1.61 34.23
CA LEU A 36 14.36 2.97 34.70
C LEU A 36 13.29 3.00 35.80
N PRO A 37 13.27 4.05 36.63
CA PRO A 37 12.19 4.25 37.60
C PRO A 37 10.80 4.16 36.95
N PHE A 38 9.84 3.55 37.65
CA PHE A 38 8.53 3.14 37.10
C PHE A 38 7.74 4.28 36.43
N TYR A 39 7.84 5.49 36.97
CA TYR A 39 7.21 6.69 36.44
C TYR A 39 7.71 7.11 35.04
N PHE A 40 8.85 6.60 34.58
CA PHE A 40 9.35 6.86 33.23
C PHE A 40 8.73 5.94 32.17
N SER A 41 8.02 4.87 32.52
CA SER A 41 7.40 3.94 31.56
C SER A 41 6.59 4.62 30.43
N PRO A 42 5.60 5.49 30.71
CA PRO A 42 4.86 6.18 29.64
C PRO A 42 5.73 7.17 28.84
N ILE A 43 6.75 7.76 29.47
CA ILE A 43 7.70 8.69 28.83
C ILE A 43 8.59 7.94 27.84
N VAL A 44 9.13 6.78 28.23
CA VAL A 44 9.92 5.90 27.38
C VAL A 44 9.12 5.48 26.16
N ALA A 45 7.85 5.09 26.34
CA ALA A 45 6.96 4.74 25.24
C ALA A 45 6.67 5.94 24.29
N LEU A 46 6.53 7.16 24.81
CA LEU A 46 6.39 8.36 23.97
C LEU A 46 7.67 8.71 23.19
N ILE A 47 8.85 8.58 23.80
CA ILE A 47 10.13 8.78 23.12
C ILE A 47 10.29 7.74 22.00
N ALA A 48 9.97 6.48 22.29
CA ALA A 48 9.96 5.39 21.31
C ALA A 48 8.96 5.64 20.16
N ALA A 49 7.77 6.17 20.46
CA ALA A 49 6.82 6.59 19.44
C ALA A 49 7.35 7.76 18.60
N ALA A 50 8.01 8.75 19.20
CA ALA A 50 8.64 9.84 18.47
C ALA A 50 9.76 9.35 17.54
N PHE A 51 10.56 8.36 17.99
CA PHE A 51 11.54 7.68 17.15
C PHE A 51 10.88 6.96 15.96
N LEU A 52 9.80 6.20 16.18
CA LEU A 52 9.09 5.56 15.07
C LEU A 52 8.48 6.58 14.10
N TYR A 53 8.00 7.71 14.61
CA TYR A 53 7.49 8.79 13.77
C TYR A 53 8.58 9.38 12.86
N THR A 54 9.80 9.61 13.35
CA THR A 54 10.90 10.10 12.51
C THR A 54 11.30 9.06 11.47
N VAL A 55 11.32 7.77 11.81
CA VAL A 55 11.56 6.69 10.83
C VAL A 55 10.47 6.66 9.76
N LEU A 56 9.20 6.80 10.12
CA LEU A 56 8.07 6.88 9.17
C LEU A 56 8.19 8.10 8.25
N TYR A 57 8.53 9.26 8.81
CA TYR A 57 8.71 10.50 8.05
C TYR A 57 9.89 10.41 7.08
N ASN A 58 11.03 9.89 7.53
CA ASN A 58 12.20 9.67 6.69
C ASN A 58 11.92 8.68 5.56
N ASN A 59 11.12 7.64 5.82
CA ASN A 59 10.71 6.70 4.77
C ASN A 59 9.83 7.39 3.72
N LYS A 60 8.88 8.24 4.14
CA LYS A 60 8.03 9.02 3.21
C LYS A 60 8.86 9.91 2.26
N ILE A 61 10.00 10.43 2.72
CA ILE A 61 10.90 11.29 1.94
C ILE A 61 11.96 10.48 1.16
N SER A 62 12.17 9.22 1.52
CA SER A 62 13.14 8.34 0.87
C SER A 62 12.84 8.18 -0.61
N LYS A 63 13.91 8.08 -1.42
CA LYS A 63 13.83 7.74 -2.85
C LYS A 63 13.23 6.35 -3.07
N HIS A 64 13.52 5.42 -2.16
CA HIS A 64 12.99 4.07 -2.16
C HIS A 64 12.13 3.84 -0.91
N PRO A 65 10.86 4.25 -0.94
CA PRO A 65 9.97 4.03 0.17
C PRO A 65 9.54 2.57 0.22
N SER A 66 9.56 2.02 1.42
CA SER A 66 9.19 0.64 1.71
C SER A 66 7.90 0.59 2.51
N CYS A 67 7.24 -0.56 2.52
CA CYS A 67 6.04 -0.74 3.33
C CYS A 67 6.39 -0.65 4.83
N MET A 68 5.80 0.32 5.53
CA MET A 68 6.03 0.60 6.97
C MET A 68 4.81 0.31 7.84
N VAL A 69 3.89 -0.52 7.34
CA VAL A 69 2.60 -0.76 8.00
C VAL A 69 2.79 -1.30 9.42
N VAL A 70 3.80 -2.13 9.66
CA VAL A 70 4.13 -2.66 11.00
C VAL A 70 4.62 -1.54 11.93
N SER A 71 5.63 -0.77 11.52
CA SER A 71 6.17 0.34 12.33
C SER A 71 5.11 1.40 12.62
N TYR A 72 4.23 1.68 11.65
CA TYR A 72 3.04 2.52 11.84
C TYR A 72 2.09 1.93 12.89
N SER A 73 1.88 0.62 12.88
CA SER A 73 0.98 -0.03 13.83
C SER A 73 1.53 0.02 15.24
N ILE A 74 2.81 -0.29 15.41
CA ILE A 74 3.51 -0.21 16.70
C ILE A 74 3.54 1.23 17.22
N PHE A 75 3.76 2.22 16.36
CA PHE A 75 3.66 3.63 16.73
C PHE A 75 2.31 3.97 17.37
N PHE A 76 1.19 3.54 16.79
CA PHE A 76 -0.13 3.75 17.39
C PHE A 76 -0.35 2.95 18.68
N CYS A 77 0.21 1.74 18.77
CA CYS A 77 0.16 0.94 19.99
C CYS A 77 0.86 1.65 21.15
N LEU A 78 2.06 2.19 20.92
CA LEU A 78 2.83 2.92 21.94
C LEU A 78 2.15 4.22 22.37
N ILE A 79 1.58 4.98 21.42
CA ILE A 79 0.77 6.17 21.72
C ILE A 79 -0.41 5.79 22.61
N ALA A 80 -1.19 4.79 22.21
CA ALA A 80 -2.35 4.35 22.98
C ALA A 80 -1.94 3.88 24.38
N TYR A 81 -0.87 3.10 24.49
CA TYR A 81 -0.32 2.66 25.77
C TYR A 81 0.04 3.84 26.67
N SER A 82 0.80 4.83 26.17
CA SER A 82 1.19 6.00 26.96
C SER A 82 -0.02 6.80 27.42
N PHE A 83 -0.97 7.12 26.52
CA PHE A 83 -2.15 7.91 26.87
C PHE A 83 -3.08 7.17 27.83
N VAL A 84 -3.35 5.89 27.61
CA VAL A 84 -4.19 5.09 28.52
C VAL A 84 -3.51 4.97 29.89
N SER A 85 -2.20 4.71 29.93
CA SER A 85 -1.47 4.62 31.20
C SER A 85 -1.52 5.93 31.98
N ILE A 86 -1.33 7.07 31.32
CA ILE A 86 -1.43 8.41 31.94
C ILE A 86 -2.85 8.67 32.46
N VAL A 87 -3.88 8.44 31.62
CA VAL A 87 -5.27 8.72 31.99
C VAL A 87 -5.71 7.86 33.17
N VAL A 88 -5.42 6.55 33.14
CA VAL A 88 -5.77 5.61 34.20
C VAL A 88 -5.12 6.02 35.54
N ASN A 89 -3.85 6.43 35.51
CA ASN A 89 -3.13 6.86 36.71
C ASN A 89 -3.61 8.23 37.24
N ILE A 90 -4.01 9.17 36.37
CA ILE A 90 -4.64 10.43 36.79
C ILE A 90 -5.97 10.16 37.49
N LEU A 91 -6.79 9.28 36.92
CA LEU A 91 -8.08 8.89 37.51
C LEU A 91 -7.92 8.22 38.89
N TYR A 92 -6.84 7.44 39.06
CA TYR A 92 -6.47 6.87 40.35
C TYR A 92 -6.08 7.95 41.38
N ILE A 93 -5.22 8.91 41.01
CA ILE A 93 -4.85 10.02 41.90
C ILE A 93 -6.06 10.85 42.32
N TRP A 94 -7.00 11.08 41.41
CA TRP A 94 -8.24 11.81 41.69
C TRP A 94 -9.27 11.00 42.49
N GLY A 95 -9.01 9.73 42.78
CA GLY A 95 -9.90 8.87 43.56
C GLY A 95 -11.14 8.39 42.81
N PHE A 96 -11.19 8.52 41.48
CA PHE A 96 -12.32 8.03 40.68
C PHE A 96 -12.31 6.51 40.50
N ILE A 97 -11.12 5.89 40.53
CA ILE A 97 -10.92 4.46 40.28
C ILE A 97 -9.95 3.91 41.32
N TRP A 98 -10.25 2.72 41.86
CA TRP A 98 -9.32 1.96 42.68
C TRP A 98 -8.53 1.00 41.77
N LEU A 99 -7.19 1.07 41.83
CA LEU A 99 -6.29 0.23 41.06
C LEU A 99 -5.32 -0.51 41.99
N PRO A 100 -5.01 -1.77 41.69
CA PRO A 100 -3.90 -2.46 42.34
C PRO A 100 -2.56 -1.76 42.07
N PRO A 101 -1.57 -1.89 42.98
CA PRO A 101 -0.27 -1.23 42.85
C PRO A 101 0.44 -1.59 41.53
N GLU A 102 0.23 -2.80 41.01
CA GLU A 102 0.81 -3.32 39.76
C GLU A 102 0.51 -2.48 38.52
N PHE A 103 -0.59 -1.72 38.54
CA PHE A 103 -1.06 -0.86 37.44
C PHE A 103 -0.63 0.59 37.60
N THR A 104 -0.12 0.96 38.78
CA THR A 104 0.19 2.34 39.12
C THR A 104 1.69 2.57 39.05
N PHE A 105 2.13 3.55 38.26
CA PHE A 105 3.57 3.86 38.16
C PHE A 105 4.11 4.69 39.34
N PHE A 106 3.27 4.92 40.36
CA PHE A 106 3.62 5.62 41.61
C PHE A 106 3.98 4.67 42.76
N SER A 107 3.68 3.38 42.62
CA SER A 107 3.84 2.40 43.69
C SER A 107 4.63 1.19 43.19
N TYR A 108 5.41 0.59 44.08
CA TYR A 108 6.03 -0.70 43.83
C TYR A 108 5.07 -1.81 44.24
N PRO A 109 4.95 -2.91 43.47
CA PRO A 109 5.57 -3.15 42.17
C PRO A 109 4.75 -2.56 41.01
N TYR A 110 5.40 -2.08 39.94
CA TYR A 110 4.73 -1.70 38.68
C TYR A 110 5.08 -2.69 37.58
N ILE A 111 4.07 -3.24 36.90
CA ILE A 111 4.25 -4.29 35.88
C ILE A 111 3.73 -3.77 34.52
N PRO A 112 4.61 -3.21 33.67
CA PRO A 112 4.21 -2.58 32.41
C PRO A 112 3.44 -3.51 31.45
N SER A 113 3.80 -4.80 31.43
CA SER A 113 3.24 -5.77 30.49
C SER A 113 1.75 -6.06 30.70
N LEU A 114 1.24 -5.90 31.94
CA LEU A 114 -0.19 -6.06 32.26
C LEU A 114 -1.07 -5.06 31.51
N MET A 115 -0.57 -3.83 31.31
CA MET A 115 -1.27 -2.80 30.54
C MET A 115 -0.87 -2.83 29.07
N LEU A 116 0.42 -2.97 28.77
CA LEU A 116 0.94 -2.89 27.40
C LEU A 116 0.33 -3.96 26.49
N CYS A 117 0.32 -5.23 26.90
CA CYS A 117 -0.18 -6.31 26.05
C CYS A 117 -1.65 -6.14 25.63
N PRO A 118 -2.61 -5.94 26.55
CA PRO A 118 -4.02 -5.79 26.16
C PRO A 118 -4.29 -4.51 25.38
N ILE A 119 -3.62 -3.39 25.71
CA ILE A 119 -3.80 -2.13 24.95
C ILE A 119 -3.30 -2.32 23.52
N CYS A 120 -2.10 -2.88 23.35
CA CYS A 120 -1.53 -3.19 22.03
C CYS A 120 -2.41 -4.18 21.24
N PHE A 121 -2.98 -5.18 21.90
CA PHE A 121 -3.91 -6.12 21.27
C PHE A 121 -5.16 -5.40 20.72
N LEU A 122 -5.82 -4.58 21.54
CA LEU A 122 -7.00 -3.84 21.13
C LEU A 122 -6.71 -2.85 19.99
N THR A 123 -5.59 -2.15 20.05
CA THR A 123 -5.18 -1.24 18.97
C THR A 123 -4.87 -1.99 17.69
N MET A 124 -4.21 -3.15 17.78
CA MET A 124 -3.95 -4.02 16.63
C MET A 124 -5.24 -4.57 16.01
N VAL A 125 -6.26 -4.91 16.81
CA VAL A 125 -7.58 -5.31 16.31
C VAL A 125 -8.21 -4.19 15.48
N VAL A 126 -8.18 -2.95 15.97
CA VAL A 126 -8.71 -1.78 15.23
C VAL A 126 -7.92 -1.56 13.93
N ILE A 127 -6.60 -1.65 13.97
CA ILE A 127 -5.74 -1.45 12.79
C ILE A 127 -5.96 -2.55 11.75
N TYR A 128 -6.01 -3.80 12.19
CA TYR A 128 -6.26 -4.96 11.33
C TYR A 128 -7.64 -4.87 10.67
N ALA A 129 -8.68 -4.50 11.43
CA ALA A 129 -10.03 -4.30 10.91
C ALA A 129 -10.12 -3.15 9.88
N ARG A 130 -9.31 -2.10 10.02
CA ARG A 130 -9.23 -1.02 9.03
C ARG A 130 -8.53 -1.44 7.74
N GLY A 131 -7.54 -2.33 7.82
CA GLY A 131 -6.86 -2.93 6.66
C GLY A 131 -6.43 -1.92 5.60
N ARG A 132 -6.94 -2.05 4.37
CA ARG A 132 -6.61 -1.16 3.23
C ARG A 132 -7.07 0.30 3.42
N ARG A 133 -7.88 0.61 4.44
CA ARG A 133 -8.38 1.97 4.76
C ARG A 133 -7.51 2.71 5.77
N LEU A 134 -6.34 2.17 6.10
CA LEU A 134 -5.31 2.88 6.89
C LEU A 134 -4.73 4.03 6.07
N SER A 135 -4.40 5.16 6.72
CA SER A 135 -3.92 6.35 6.01
C SER A 135 -2.64 6.06 5.23
N ILE A 136 -1.70 5.31 5.83
CA ILE A 136 -0.45 4.92 5.17
C ILE A 136 -0.68 4.09 3.91
N CYS A 137 -1.66 3.17 3.93
CA CYS A 137 -2.00 2.35 2.77
C CYS A 137 -2.69 3.17 1.69
N VAL A 138 -3.56 4.11 2.07
CA VAL A 138 -4.23 5.03 1.15
C VAL A 138 -3.22 5.95 0.47
N ASP A 139 -2.30 6.55 1.24
CA ASP A 139 -1.24 7.41 0.71
C ASP A 139 -0.29 6.60 -0.20
N CYS A 140 0.04 5.36 0.17
CA CYS A 140 0.84 4.46 -0.67
C CYS A 140 0.13 4.15 -2.00
N LYS A 141 -1.18 3.87 -1.98
CA LYS A 141 -1.97 3.61 -3.19
C LYS A 141 -2.09 4.85 -4.09
N LEU A 142 -2.17 6.04 -3.52
CA LEU A 142 -2.17 7.29 -4.28
C LEU A 142 -0.82 7.48 -4.98
N HIS A 143 0.28 7.46 -4.22
CA HIS A 143 1.62 7.74 -4.78
C HIS A 143 2.12 6.65 -5.75
N TYR A 144 1.94 5.37 -5.43
CA TYR A 144 2.55 4.26 -6.17
C TYR A 144 1.57 3.45 -7.01
N GLY A 145 0.27 3.71 -6.89
CA GLY A 145 -0.76 2.91 -7.55
C GLY A 145 -1.14 1.67 -6.75
N ASP A 146 -2.08 0.90 -7.28
CA ASP A 146 -2.51 -0.34 -6.65
C ASP A 146 -1.41 -1.41 -6.69
N SER A 147 -1.56 -2.48 -5.91
CA SER A 147 -0.58 -3.59 -5.88
C SER A 147 -0.37 -4.22 -7.27
N HIS A 148 -1.40 -4.22 -8.12
CA HIS A 148 -1.34 -4.65 -9.51
C HIS A 148 -0.47 -3.74 -10.41
N GLU A 149 -0.44 -2.41 -10.17
CA GLU A 149 0.41 -1.46 -10.92
C GLU A 149 1.87 -1.58 -10.53
N ARG A 150 2.11 -1.94 -9.27
CA ARG A 150 3.44 -2.05 -8.68
C ARG A 150 4.16 -3.36 -9.04
N GLY A 151 3.60 -4.20 -9.91
CA GLY A 151 4.24 -5.42 -10.38
C GLY A 151 4.18 -6.58 -9.38
N LYS A 152 5.22 -7.41 -9.34
CA LYS A 152 5.26 -8.60 -8.47
C LYS A 152 5.49 -8.23 -7.00
N ILE A 153 6.40 -7.30 -6.75
CA ILE A 153 6.73 -6.78 -5.42
C ILE A 153 5.54 -6.16 -4.70
N GLY A 154 4.66 -5.45 -5.43
CA GLY A 154 3.47 -4.85 -4.85
C GLY A 154 2.55 -5.90 -4.23
N GLY A 155 2.37 -7.03 -4.92
CA GLY A 155 1.60 -8.17 -4.42
C GLY A 155 2.26 -8.85 -3.22
N ILE A 156 3.58 -9.06 -3.27
CA ILE A 156 4.35 -9.66 -2.16
C ILE A 156 4.25 -8.78 -0.91
N LEU A 157 4.53 -7.48 -1.03
CA LEU A 157 4.46 -6.55 0.10
C LEU A 157 3.04 -6.47 0.68
N GLU A 158 2.00 -6.51 -0.16
CA GLU A 158 0.62 -6.51 0.32
C GLU A 158 0.26 -7.79 1.08
N TYR A 159 0.69 -8.94 0.58
CA TYR A 159 0.45 -10.22 1.24
C TYR A 159 1.24 -10.34 2.55
N GLU A 160 2.54 -10.09 2.51
CA GLU A 160 3.44 -10.23 3.65
C GLU A 160 3.14 -9.19 4.75
N SER A 161 2.76 -7.95 4.40
CA SER A 161 2.36 -6.96 5.41
C SER A 161 1.09 -7.37 6.16
N ARG A 162 0.12 -7.99 5.48
CA ARG A 162 -1.07 -8.54 6.15
C ARG A 162 -0.72 -9.74 7.03
N LEU A 163 0.23 -10.57 6.60
CA LEU A 163 0.73 -11.67 7.41
C LEU A 163 1.43 -11.16 8.67
N GLN A 164 2.34 -10.20 8.56
CA GLN A 164 3.01 -9.57 9.70
C GLN A 164 2.01 -8.97 10.69
N LEU A 165 1.02 -8.20 10.20
CA LEU A 165 -0.02 -7.64 11.08
C LEU A 165 -0.85 -8.71 11.78
N ARG A 166 -1.20 -9.79 11.07
CA ARG A 166 -1.93 -10.92 11.65
C ARG A 166 -1.11 -11.61 12.73
N ASN A 167 0.17 -11.87 12.46
CA ASN A 167 1.08 -12.49 13.42
C ASN A 167 1.21 -11.62 14.68
N LEU A 168 1.46 -10.32 14.53
CA LEU A 168 1.52 -9.38 15.65
C LEU A 168 0.23 -9.35 16.47
N LEU A 169 -0.94 -9.36 15.81
CA LEU A 169 -2.23 -9.42 16.49
C LEU A 169 -2.38 -10.69 17.32
N ILE A 170 -2.03 -11.85 16.76
CA ILE A 170 -2.07 -13.14 17.46
C ILE A 170 -1.08 -13.13 18.63
N LEU A 171 0.13 -12.63 18.41
CA LEU A 171 1.20 -12.56 19.41
C LEU A 171 0.78 -11.71 20.61
N PHE A 172 0.30 -10.48 20.39
CA PHE A 172 -0.22 -9.64 21.49
C PHE A 172 -1.43 -10.28 22.19
N GLY A 173 -2.31 -10.98 21.46
CA GLY A 173 -3.44 -11.69 22.04
C GLY A 173 -3.01 -12.84 22.96
N VAL A 174 -2.10 -13.70 22.49
CA VAL A 174 -1.54 -14.82 23.26
C VAL A 174 -0.79 -14.32 24.48
N LEU A 175 0.07 -13.31 24.33
CA LEU A 175 0.78 -12.71 25.45
C LEU A 175 -0.17 -12.11 26.48
N THR A 176 -1.24 -11.43 26.04
CA THR A 176 -2.26 -10.89 26.95
C THR A 176 -2.88 -12.02 27.78
N ILE A 177 -3.26 -13.14 27.15
CA ILE A 177 -3.86 -14.29 27.85
C ILE A 177 -2.87 -14.90 28.85
N ILE A 178 -1.60 -15.08 28.46
CA ILE A 178 -0.57 -15.67 29.33
C ILE A 178 -0.28 -14.77 30.52
N VAL A 179 -0.01 -13.48 30.28
CA VAL A 179 0.33 -12.49 31.30
C VAL A 179 -0.82 -12.31 32.29
N TRP A 180 -2.04 -12.12 31.80
CA TRP A 180 -3.21 -11.98 32.67
C TRP A 180 -3.61 -13.28 33.37
N GLY A 181 -3.47 -14.42 32.69
CA GLY A 181 -3.69 -15.73 33.29
C GLY A 181 -2.74 -15.97 34.46
N TYR A 182 -1.45 -15.67 34.28
CA TYR A 182 -0.46 -15.78 35.34
C TYR A 182 -0.77 -14.84 36.51
N TYR A 183 -1.08 -13.57 36.23
CA TYR A 183 -1.47 -12.59 37.24
C TYR A 183 -2.69 -13.03 38.06
N LYS A 184 -3.70 -13.65 37.43
CA LYS A 184 -4.92 -14.04 38.13
C LYS A 184 -4.79 -15.32 38.96
N PHE A 185 -4.01 -16.30 38.50
CA PHE A 185 -4.00 -17.64 39.08
C PHE A 185 -2.75 -17.97 39.92
N PHE A 186 -1.62 -17.31 39.66
CA PHE A 186 -0.33 -17.72 40.23
C PHE A 186 0.44 -16.61 40.94
N TYR A 187 0.11 -15.34 40.68
CA TYR A 187 0.74 -14.20 41.33
C TYR A 187 0.24 -14.05 42.77
N ILE A 188 1.15 -13.70 43.68
CA ILE A 188 0.88 -13.50 45.11
C ILE A 188 1.35 -12.09 45.47
N ASP A 189 0.44 -11.25 45.96
CA ASP A 189 0.61 -9.80 46.17
C ASP A 189 1.61 -9.39 47.27
N THR A 190 2.41 -10.31 47.80
CA THR A 190 3.36 -10.02 48.89
C THR A 190 4.70 -9.48 48.41
N ASP A 191 5.25 -10.01 47.31
CA ASP A 191 6.51 -9.55 46.71
C ASP A 191 6.70 -10.15 45.31
N VAL A 192 7.27 -9.38 44.38
CA VAL A 192 7.52 -9.85 43.01
C VAL A 192 8.77 -10.73 43.00
N ASN A 193 8.57 -12.03 42.80
CA ASN A 193 9.64 -13.00 42.75
C ASN A 193 10.32 -13.03 41.35
N GLY A 194 11.50 -13.63 41.26
CA GLY A 194 12.22 -13.81 39.99
C GLY A 194 11.40 -14.58 38.94
N ARG A 195 10.52 -15.50 39.39
CA ARG A 195 9.57 -16.21 38.52
C ARG A 195 8.54 -15.27 37.90
N ASP A 196 8.08 -14.28 38.65
CA ASP A 196 7.07 -13.32 38.18
C ASP A 196 7.70 -12.39 37.14
N TRP A 197 8.93 -11.91 37.38
CA TRP A 197 9.70 -11.16 36.39
C TRP A 197 9.99 -11.97 35.13
N TYR A 198 10.23 -13.27 35.25
CA TYR A 198 10.39 -14.14 34.09
C TYR A 198 9.14 -14.15 33.20
N VAL A 199 7.95 -14.34 33.79
CA VAL A 199 6.71 -14.41 33.02
C VAL A 199 6.29 -13.04 32.48
N PHE A 200 6.36 -11.98 33.30
CA PHE A 200 5.89 -10.66 32.91
C PHE A 200 6.82 -9.96 31.92
N MET A 201 8.13 -10.23 31.96
CA MET A 201 9.13 -9.55 31.12
C MET A 201 9.82 -10.50 30.14
N TRP A 202 10.57 -11.48 30.65
CA TRP A 202 11.45 -12.29 29.80
C TRP A 202 10.68 -13.13 28.79
N LEU A 203 9.57 -13.74 29.19
CA LEU A 203 8.70 -14.49 28.27
C LEU A 203 8.18 -13.59 27.14
N THR A 204 7.76 -12.37 27.46
CA THR A 204 7.34 -11.38 26.47
C THR A 204 8.45 -11.06 25.47
N ILE A 205 9.67 -10.79 25.97
CA ILE A 205 10.83 -10.48 25.12
C ILE A 205 11.21 -11.68 24.24
N ILE A 206 11.28 -12.89 24.82
CA ILE A 206 11.63 -14.12 24.10
C ILE A 206 10.65 -14.37 22.95
N VAL A 207 9.35 -14.21 23.18
CA VAL A 207 8.34 -14.41 22.13
C VAL A 207 8.52 -13.44 20.96
N PHE A 208 8.84 -12.16 21.21
CA PHE A 208 9.15 -11.20 20.14
C PHE A 208 10.44 -11.55 19.39
N VAL A 209 11.46 -12.03 20.09
CA VAL A 209 12.72 -12.48 19.47
C VAL A 209 12.48 -13.70 18.58
N LEU A 210 11.64 -14.65 19.01
CA LEU A 210 11.26 -15.81 18.20
C LEU A 210 10.47 -15.41 16.94
N ASP A 211 9.57 -14.42 17.03
CA ASP A 211 8.84 -13.90 15.86
C ASP A 211 9.80 -13.26 14.84
N GLU A 212 10.79 -12.50 15.32
CA GLU A 212 11.84 -11.94 14.46
C GLU A 212 12.63 -13.04 13.74
N PHE A 213 13.05 -14.09 14.44
CA PHE A 213 13.74 -15.24 13.83
C PHE A 213 12.87 -15.95 12.78
N TYR A 214 11.58 -16.14 13.06
CA TYR A 214 10.65 -16.72 12.10
C TYR A 214 10.60 -15.92 10.79
N PHE A 215 10.52 -14.59 10.87
CA PHE A 215 10.51 -13.74 9.68
C PHE A 215 11.86 -13.68 8.96
N ILE A 216 12.99 -13.79 9.66
CA ILE A 216 14.32 -13.94 9.03
C ILE A 216 14.33 -15.18 8.13
N PHE A 217 13.94 -16.35 8.65
CA PHE A 217 13.90 -17.58 7.87
C PHE A 217 12.89 -17.51 6.72
N ARG A 218 11.72 -16.94 6.97
CA ARG A 218 10.69 -16.77 5.93
C ARG A 218 11.18 -15.91 4.77
N TYR A 219 11.80 -14.76 5.04
CA TYR A 219 12.30 -13.88 3.99
C TYR A 219 13.55 -14.42 3.30
N HIS A 220 14.37 -15.18 4.01
CA HIS A 220 15.47 -15.92 3.40
C HIS A 220 14.95 -16.97 2.41
N ASN A 221 13.94 -17.76 2.79
CA ASN A 221 13.33 -18.76 1.90
C ASN A 221 12.65 -18.10 0.69
N LEU A 222 11.95 -16.99 0.90
CA LEU A 222 11.34 -16.22 -0.18
C LEU A 222 12.40 -15.67 -1.16
N TYR A 223 13.53 -15.22 -0.64
CA TYR A 223 14.67 -14.80 -1.45
C TYR A 223 15.27 -15.97 -2.26
N LEU A 224 15.43 -17.15 -1.65
CA LEU A 224 15.93 -18.32 -2.35
C LEU A 224 15.01 -18.76 -3.50
N ASP A 225 13.70 -18.83 -3.25
CA ASP A 225 12.70 -19.19 -4.26
C ASP A 225 12.70 -18.21 -5.45
N MET A 226 12.77 -16.90 -5.19
CA MET A 226 12.86 -15.90 -6.26
C MET A 226 14.20 -15.97 -7.00
N ARG A 227 15.28 -16.34 -6.31
CA ARG A 227 16.61 -16.51 -6.93
C ARG A 227 16.62 -17.70 -7.88
N GLU A 228 16.01 -18.82 -7.49
CA GLU A 228 15.88 -20.02 -8.33
C GLU A 228 15.05 -19.75 -9.59
N ASN A 229 14.01 -18.92 -9.47
CA ASN A 229 13.14 -18.54 -10.59
C ASN A 229 13.71 -17.40 -11.49
N ASN A 230 14.94 -16.93 -11.26
CA ASN A 230 15.55 -15.78 -11.96
C ASN A 230 14.74 -14.47 -11.88
N GLU A 231 14.06 -14.29 -10.76
CA GLU A 231 13.19 -13.13 -10.52
C GLU A 231 13.85 -12.08 -9.64
N ILE A 232 15.06 -12.30 -9.14
CA ILE A 232 15.81 -11.32 -8.37
C ILE A 232 16.75 -10.53 -9.28
N VAL A 233 16.82 -9.22 -9.05
CA VAL A 233 17.92 -8.39 -9.57
C VAL A 233 18.77 -7.90 -8.42
N THR A 234 20.07 -8.15 -8.51
CA THR A 234 21.03 -7.63 -7.54
C THR A 234 21.28 -6.13 -7.77
N GLN A 235 21.85 -5.43 -6.78
CA GLN A 235 22.11 -3.99 -6.90
C GLN A 235 23.12 -3.66 -8.01
N GLU A 236 24.11 -4.53 -8.23
CA GLU A 236 25.14 -4.37 -9.25
C GLU A 236 24.49 -4.47 -10.64
N GLU A 237 23.67 -5.50 -10.85
CA GLU A 237 22.87 -5.64 -12.08
C GLU A 237 21.89 -4.47 -12.29
N LEU A 238 21.26 -3.94 -11.23
CA LEU A 238 20.38 -2.77 -11.34
C LEU A 238 21.13 -1.51 -11.77
N ARG A 239 22.39 -1.33 -11.34
CA ARG A 239 23.22 -0.19 -11.72
C ARG A 239 23.70 -0.28 -13.16
N ASP A 240 23.99 -1.50 -13.62
CA ASP A 240 24.46 -1.79 -14.97
C ASP A 240 23.32 -1.93 -15.98
N MET A 241 22.07 -2.06 -15.51
CA MET A 241 20.90 -2.06 -16.39
C MET A 241 20.73 -0.71 -17.10
N THR A 242 20.63 -0.79 -18.42
CA THR A 242 20.19 0.30 -19.30
C THR A 242 18.74 0.66 -18.97
N ALA A 243 18.44 1.96 -18.98
CA ALA A 243 17.08 2.46 -18.75
C ALA A 243 16.13 1.90 -19.83
N LYS A 244 14.99 1.35 -19.42
CA LYS A 244 13.99 0.81 -20.34
C LYS A 244 12.66 1.56 -20.22
N THR A 245 12.21 2.12 -21.32
CA THR A 245 10.87 2.70 -21.45
C THR A 245 9.96 1.68 -22.12
N TYR A 246 8.97 1.22 -21.38
CA TYR A 246 7.89 0.38 -21.87
C TYR A 246 6.74 1.27 -22.31
N ILE A 247 6.18 0.97 -23.49
CA ILE A 247 5.12 1.77 -24.08
C ILE A 247 3.97 0.85 -24.40
N ARG A 248 2.78 1.25 -23.97
CA ARG A 248 1.55 0.49 -24.12
C ARG A 248 0.47 1.37 -24.71
N TYR A 249 -0.25 0.86 -25.71
CA TYR A 249 -1.30 1.59 -26.39
C TYR A 249 -2.63 0.87 -26.26
N TYR A 250 -3.70 1.63 -26.10
CA TYR A 250 -5.06 1.17 -26.31
C TYR A 250 -5.57 1.77 -27.61
N VAL A 251 -5.70 0.94 -28.64
CA VAL A 251 -6.21 1.35 -29.95
C VAL A 251 -7.72 1.30 -29.92
N ILE A 252 -8.34 2.43 -30.22
CA ILE A 252 -9.78 2.67 -30.05
C ILE A 252 -10.36 3.14 -31.38
N CYS A 253 -11.48 2.54 -31.78
CA CYS A 253 -12.29 3.02 -32.90
C CYS A 253 -13.74 3.12 -32.44
N LYS A 254 -14.30 4.33 -32.39
CA LYS A 254 -15.60 4.63 -31.76
C LYS A 254 -15.70 4.07 -30.34
N GLU A 255 -16.60 3.10 -30.11
CA GLU A 255 -16.83 2.43 -28.82
C GLU A 255 -16.25 1.01 -28.79
N TYR A 256 -15.26 0.73 -29.64
CA TYR A 256 -14.54 -0.54 -29.69
C TYR A 256 -13.07 -0.35 -29.35
N VAL A 257 -12.50 -1.33 -28.67
CA VAL A 257 -11.08 -1.41 -28.33
C VAL A 257 -10.51 -2.66 -28.99
N TYR A 258 -9.37 -2.55 -29.65
CA TYR A 258 -8.71 -3.70 -30.24
C TYR A 258 -7.95 -4.48 -29.17
N MET A 259 -8.34 -5.74 -28.97
CA MET A 259 -7.84 -6.60 -27.88
C MET A 259 -7.46 -7.98 -28.43
N ASN A 260 -6.45 -8.61 -27.84
CA ASN A 260 -6.05 -9.98 -28.13
C ASN A 260 -6.47 -10.90 -26.98
N ILE A 261 -7.34 -11.87 -27.27
CA ILE A 261 -7.90 -12.83 -26.30
C ILE A 261 -6.91 -13.96 -25.95
N LYS A 262 -5.89 -14.18 -26.78
CA LYS A 262 -4.91 -15.26 -26.66
C LYS A 262 -3.57 -14.76 -26.13
N THR A 263 -3.56 -13.73 -25.30
CA THR A 263 -2.31 -13.19 -24.75
C THR A 263 -1.83 -14.05 -23.58
N ALA A 264 -0.55 -14.41 -23.53
CA ALA A 264 0.04 -15.06 -22.37
C ALA A 264 0.44 -14.00 -21.32
N ASP A 265 -0.11 -14.08 -20.10
CA ASP A 265 0.37 -13.27 -18.97
C ASP A 265 1.48 -14.04 -18.24
N PRO A 266 2.67 -13.44 -18.00
CA PRO A 266 3.72 -14.06 -17.19
C PRO A 266 3.24 -14.55 -15.81
N LYS A 267 2.23 -13.91 -15.23
CA LYS A 267 1.65 -14.30 -13.93
C LYS A 267 0.62 -15.42 -14.02
N ILE A 268 -0.01 -15.59 -15.19
CA ILE A 268 -1.09 -16.55 -15.41
C ILE A 268 -0.66 -17.45 -16.57
N THR A 269 0.29 -18.34 -16.31
CA THR A 269 0.90 -19.20 -17.33
C THR A 269 -0.05 -20.30 -17.81
N PHE A 270 -1.06 -20.64 -17.01
CA PHE A 270 -1.95 -21.79 -17.25
C PHE A 270 -3.16 -21.49 -18.14
N ARG A 271 -3.42 -20.20 -18.47
CA ARG A 271 -4.52 -19.83 -19.36
C ARG A 271 -4.22 -18.54 -20.14
N PRO A 272 -4.75 -18.40 -21.36
CA PRO A 272 -4.71 -17.13 -22.06
C PRO A 272 -5.52 -16.06 -21.32
N VAL A 273 -5.04 -14.82 -21.41
CA VAL A 273 -5.71 -13.63 -20.92
C VAL A 273 -6.00 -12.66 -22.07
N ILE A 274 -6.96 -11.79 -21.82
CA ILE A 274 -7.34 -10.72 -22.73
C ILE A 274 -6.45 -9.51 -22.43
N ASP A 275 -5.74 -9.01 -23.45
CA ASP A 275 -4.91 -7.82 -23.32
C ASP A 275 -4.82 -7.00 -24.62
N THR A 276 -4.32 -5.76 -24.56
CA THR A 276 -3.95 -5.01 -25.76
C THR A 276 -2.71 -5.63 -26.41
N PRO A 277 -2.73 -5.91 -27.73
CA PRO A 277 -1.55 -6.41 -28.43
C PRO A 277 -0.50 -5.30 -28.67
N PHE A 278 -0.85 -4.03 -28.44
CA PHE A 278 0.02 -2.90 -28.74
C PHE A 278 0.96 -2.56 -27.57
N PHE A 279 2.05 -3.30 -27.49
CA PHE A 279 3.09 -3.10 -26.49
C PHE A 279 4.49 -3.15 -27.10
N THR A 280 5.38 -2.26 -26.64
CA THR A 280 6.79 -2.27 -27.05
C THR A 280 7.73 -1.85 -25.93
N LYS A 281 9.03 -2.12 -26.12
CA LYS A 281 10.11 -1.73 -25.21
C LYS A 281 11.19 -0.97 -25.97
N ARG A 282 11.74 0.08 -25.34
CA ARG A 282 12.91 0.83 -25.83
C ARG A 282 13.95 0.95 -24.72
N SER A 283 15.22 0.77 -25.04
CA SER A 283 16.33 0.92 -24.10
C SER A 283 16.77 2.40 -23.99
N VAL A 284 15.82 3.28 -23.70
CA VAL A 284 16.03 4.72 -23.54
C VAL A 284 15.36 5.21 -22.26
N ASN A 285 15.87 6.30 -21.69
CA ASN A 285 15.29 6.96 -20.53
C ASN A 285 14.29 8.03 -21.00
N GLY A 286 13.02 7.65 -21.14
CA GLY A 286 11.99 8.51 -21.73
C GLY A 286 12.01 8.50 -23.26
N ILE A 287 10.89 8.91 -23.85
CA ILE A 287 10.68 8.90 -25.30
C ILE A 287 9.88 10.13 -25.73
N THR A 288 10.20 10.68 -26.89
CA THR A 288 9.51 11.85 -27.43
C THR A 288 8.16 11.47 -28.05
N ILE A 289 7.17 12.37 -27.99
CA ILE A 289 5.83 12.14 -28.56
C ILE A 289 5.90 11.75 -30.06
N PRO A 290 6.70 12.40 -30.93
CA PRO A 290 6.79 12.00 -32.33
C PRO A 290 7.28 10.56 -32.52
N GLU A 291 8.21 10.09 -31.69
CA GLU A 291 8.70 8.72 -31.75
C GLU A 291 7.63 7.72 -31.29
N VAL A 292 6.91 8.03 -30.21
CA VAL A 292 5.74 7.25 -29.74
C VAL A 292 4.68 7.16 -30.84
N THR A 293 4.38 8.26 -31.54
CA THR A 293 3.44 8.28 -32.67
C THR A 293 3.93 7.42 -33.82
N ASN A 294 5.22 7.50 -34.18
CA ASN A 294 5.78 6.70 -35.26
C ASN A 294 5.77 5.19 -34.94
N ILE A 295 5.97 4.82 -33.68
CA ILE A 295 5.86 3.42 -33.23
C ILE A 295 4.45 2.90 -33.46
N ILE A 296 3.42 3.59 -32.95
CA ILE A 296 2.05 3.09 -33.07
C ILE A 296 1.58 3.06 -34.51
N ARG A 297 1.94 4.05 -35.33
CA ARG A 297 1.65 4.06 -36.78
C ARG A 297 2.22 2.85 -37.51
N ARG A 298 3.42 2.39 -37.13
CA ARG A 298 4.01 1.17 -37.68
C ARG A 298 3.31 -0.09 -37.18
N MET A 299 2.93 -0.13 -35.90
CA MET A 299 2.23 -1.27 -35.30
C MET A 299 0.79 -1.42 -35.79
N THR A 300 0.09 -0.34 -36.09
CA THR A 300 -1.27 -0.38 -36.65
C THR A 300 -1.29 -0.41 -38.16
N GLY A 301 -0.26 0.13 -38.83
CA GLY A 301 -0.27 0.38 -40.27
C GLY A 301 -1.03 1.65 -40.67
N ILE A 302 -1.56 2.42 -39.71
CA ILE A 302 -2.46 3.54 -39.96
C ILE A 302 -1.80 4.84 -39.49
N ASN A 303 -1.74 5.83 -40.39
CA ASN A 303 -1.08 7.11 -40.12
C ASN A 303 -2.01 8.19 -39.51
N ASN A 304 -3.32 8.06 -39.71
CA ASN A 304 -4.32 9.12 -39.44
C ASN A 304 -5.01 9.00 -38.07
N GLY A 305 -4.42 8.31 -37.09
CA GLY A 305 -4.96 8.27 -35.72
C GLY A 305 -4.46 9.39 -34.82
N ASP A 306 -5.29 9.76 -33.85
CA ASP A 306 -5.03 10.76 -32.81
C ASP A 306 -4.44 10.10 -31.55
N LEU A 307 -3.27 10.57 -31.12
CA LEU A 307 -2.55 10.03 -29.97
C LEU A 307 -2.79 10.89 -28.74
N ARG A 308 -3.31 10.28 -27.68
CA ARG A 308 -3.50 10.92 -26.39
C ARG A 308 -2.73 10.20 -25.30
N PHE A 309 -1.96 10.95 -24.50
CA PHE A 309 -1.32 10.39 -23.31
C PHE A 309 -2.38 9.99 -22.27
N PHE A 310 -2.24 8.79 -21.72
CA PHE A 310 -3.09 8.31 -20.65
C PHE A 310 -2.40 8.57 -19.30
N PHE A 311 -1.45 7.73 -18.90
CA PHE A 311 -0.64 7.98 -17.72
C PHE A 311 0.68 7.19 -17.76
N GLY A 312 1.64 7.62 -16.96
CA GLY A 312 2.96 7.02 -16.85
C GLY A 312 3.38 6.82 -15.40
N ARG A 313 4.03 5.71 -15.11
CA ARG A 313 4.66 5.45 -13.80
C ARG A 313 6.08 4.90 -13.98
N LYS A 314 6.99 5.30 -13.10
CA LYS A 314 8.27 4.61 -12.91
C LYS A 314 8.03 3.32 -12.15
N MET A 315 8.80 2.30 -12.45
CA MET A 315 8.78 1.07 -11.68
C MET A 315 9.48 1.29 -10.35
N MET A 316 8.89 0.83 -9.24
CA MET A 316 9.50 0.99 -7.90
C MET A 316 10.83 0.24 -7.76
N ASP A 317 10.95 -0.92 -8.39
CA ASP A 317 12.12 -1.80 -8.24
C ASP A 317 13.24 -1.47 -9.23
N MET A 318 12.89 -0.77 -10.30
CA MET A 318 13.78 -0.40 -11.38
C MET A 318 13.52 1.07 -11.73
N GLU A 319 14.08 2.00 -10.96
CA GLU A 319 13.78 3.44 -11.11
C GLU A 319 14.06 4.00 -12.50
N ARG A 320 15.01 3.39 -13.22
CA ARG A 320 15.35 3.73 -14.61
C ARG A 320 14.34 3.20 -15.62
N ASN A 321 13.41 2.35 -15.19
CA ASN A 321 12.39 1.78 -16.04
C ASN A 321 11.06 2.49 -15.83
N SER A 322 10.40 2.82 -16.94
CA SER A 322 9.11 3.50 -16.95
C SER A 322 8.11 2.76 -17.81
N LEU A 323 6.83 2.84 -17.44
CA LEU A 323 5.73 2.32 -18.24
C LEU A 323 4.80 3.48 -18.59
N LEU A 324 4.81 3.86 -19.86
CA LEU A 324 3.99 4.92 -20.43
C LEU A 324 2.81 4.32 -21.18
N ARG A 325 1.62 4.89 -20.97
CA ARG A 325 0.37 4.42 -21.58
C ARG A 325 -0.26 5.51 -22.41
N TYR A 326 -0.78 5.12 -23.57
CA TYR A 326 -1.42 6.02 -24.52
C TYR A 326 -2.73 5.44 -25.03
N PHE A 327 -3.66 6.32 -25.39
CA PHE A 327 -4.80 6.01 -26.24
C PHE A 327 -4.46 6.40 -27.67
N TYR A 328 -4.83 5.55 -28.63
CA TYR A 328 -4.71 5.84 -30.05
C TYR A 328 -6.09 5.73 -30.69
N PHE A 329 -6.68 6.87 -31.04
CA PHE A 329 -8.03 6.96 -31.57
C PHE A 329 -8.02 6.98 -33.09
N LEU A 330 -8.65 5.98 -33.70
CA LEU A 330 -8.88 5.92 -35.14
C LEU A 330 -10.21 6.60 -35.48
N GLU A 331 -10.23 7.32 -36.60
CA GLU A 331 -11.46 7.86 -37.20
C GLU A 331 -12.16 6.78 -38.01
N GLY A 332 -13.49 6.82 -38.18
CA GLY A 332 -14.22 5.77 -38.92
C GLY A 332 -14.85 4.71 -38.02
N LYS A 333 -15.12 3.52 -38.57
CA LYS A 333 -15.73 2.37 -37.90
C LYS A 333 -14.76 1.18 -37.83
N PRO A 334 -14.99 0.21 -36.92
CA PRO A 334 -14.18 -1.01 -36.87
C PRO A 334 -14.14 -1.76 -38.21
N GLU A 335 -15.22 -1.70 -39.00
CA GLU A 335 -15.29 -2.35 -40.31
C GLU A 335 -14.32 -1.75 -41.34
N ASP A 336 -13.90 -0.49 -41.15
CA ASP A 336 -12.90 0.18 -41.99
C ASP A 336 -11.48 -0.34 -41.71
N TYR A 337 -11.30 -1.05 -40.59
CA TYR A 337 -10.02 -1.59 -40.10
C TYR A 337 -10.17 -3.05 -39.67
N PRO A 338 -10.54 -3.97 -40.58
CA PRO A 338 -10.86 -5.35 -40.21
C PRO A 338 -9.66 -6.08 -39.59
N GLU A 339 -8.46 -5.81 -40.09
CA GLU A 339 -7.21 -6.36 -39.57
C GLU A 339 -6.18 -5.24 -39.38
N LEU A 340 -5.45 -5.31 -38.27
CA LEU A 340 -4.27 -4.49 -37.99
C LEU A 340 -3.03 -5.38 -38.12
N ASN A 341 -1.83 -4.81 -38.18
CA ASN A 341 -0.58 -5.58 -38.32
C ASN A 341 -0.23 -6.48 -37.10
N VAL A 342 -1.13 -6.59 -36.13
CA VAL A 342 -0.99 -7.42 -34.94
C VAL A 342 -2.28 -8.22 -34.70
N ASP A 343 -2.10 -9.46 -34.24
CA ASP A 343 -3.23 -10.34 -33.91
C ASP A 343 -4.10 -9.73 -32.80
N GLY A 344 -5.40 -9.68 -33.07
CA GLY A 344 -6.41 -9.22 -32.13
C GLY A 344 -7.77 -9.10 -32.81
N GLU A 345 -8.75 -8.64 -32.05
CA GLU A 345 -10.11 -8.43 -32.52
C GLU A 345 -10.70 -7.16 -31.90
N TRP A 346 -11.65 -6.55 -32.61
CA TRP A 346 -12.41 -5.42 -32.09
C TRP A 346 -13.42 -5.88 -31.06
N MET A 347 -13.20 -5.49 -29.80
CA MET A 347 -14.08 -5.78 -28.70
C MET A 347 -14.91 -4.54 -28.36
N ALA A 348 -16.23 -4.71 -28.21
CA ALA A 348 -17.10 -3.63 -27.76
C ALA A 348 -16.71 -3.21 -26.33
N PHE A 349 -16.67 -1.90 -26.09
CA PHE A 349 -16.28 -1.38 -24.78
C PHE A 349 -17.24 -1.80 -23.66
N GLU A 350 -18.52 -2.02 -23.98
CA GLU A 350 -19.50 -2.54 -23.03
C GLU A 350 -19.17 -3.98 -22.59
N ASP A 351 -18.70 -4.82 -23.50
CA ASP A 351 -18.29 -6.18 -23.18
C ASP A 351 -17.00 -6.18 -22.36
N LEU A 352 -16.05 -5.30 -22.68
CA LEU A 352 -14.86 -5.09 -21.86
C LEU A 352 -15.21 -4.66 -20.42
N LYS A 353 -16.16 -3.72 -20.26
CA LYS A 353 -16.67 -3.30 -18.93
C LYS A 353 -17.35 -4.46 -18.20
N ARG A 354 -18.07 -5.32 -18.90
CA ARG A 354 -18.71 -6.51 -18.32
C ARG A 354 -17.66 -7.52 -17.84
N ILE A 355 -16.65 -7.81 -18.66
CA ILE A 355 -15.54 -8.70 -18.27
C ILE A 355 -14.82 -8.13 -17.05
N TYR A 356 -14.46 -6.85 -17.07
CA TYR A 356 -13.83 -6.17 -15.93
C TYR A 356 -14.66 -6.29 -14.65
N SER A 357 -15.99 -6.16 -14.74
CA SER A 357 -16.87 -6.13 -13.56
C SER A 357 -17.16 -7.52 -12.99
N TYR A 358 -17.33 -8.54 -13.85
CA TYR A 358 -17.76 -9.88 -13.43
C TYR A 358 -16.63 -10.91 -13.40
N ASN A 359 -15.65 -10.79 -14.30
CA ASN A 359 -14.57 -11.76 -14.49
C ASN A 359 -13.22 -11.06 -14.73
N PRO A 360 -12.75 -10.20 -13.79
CA PRO A 360 -11.52 -9.42 -13.99
C PRO A 360 -10.29 -10.31 -14.23
N ASP A 361 -10.27 -11.53 -13.70
CA ASP A 361 -9.12 -12.43 -13.86
C ASP A 361 -8.93 -12.94 -15.30
N LYS A 362 -9.91 -12.72 -16.21
CA LYS A 362 -9.75 -12.98 -17.64
C LYS A 362 -8.91 -11.92 -18.35
N LEU A 363 -8.74 -10.75 -17.76
CA LEU A 363 -7.92 -9.67 -18.29
C LEU A 363 -6.49 -9.76 -17.73
N ALA A 364 -5.52 -9.31 -18.51
CA ALA A 364 -4.16 -9.15 -18.00
C ALA A 364 -4.14 -8.22 -16.78
N THR A 365 -3.28 -8.50 -15.82
CA THR A 365 -3.24 -7.74 -14.54
C THR A 365 -3.03 -6.23 -14.76
N ILE A 366 -2.18 -5.86 -15.72
CA ILE A 366 -1.92 -4.47 -16.08
C ILE A 366 -3.16 -3.83 -16.72
N CYS A 367 -3.88 -4.58 -17.57
CA CYS A 367 -5.12 -4.11 -18.20
C CYS A 367 -6.21 -3.81 -17.15
N VAL A 368 -6.39 -4.70 -16.17
CA VAL A 368 -7.33 -4.47 -15.05
C VAL A 368 -7.00 -3.16 -14.34
N SER A 369 -5.72 -2.90 -14.07
CA SER A 369 -5.35 -1.68 -13.36
C SER A 369 -5.57 -0.41 -14.18
N ASP A 370 -5.22 -0.46 -15.47
CA ASP A 370 -5.41 0.66 -16.39
C ASP A 370 -6.90 1.01 -16.52
N ILE A 371 -7.77 0.00 -16.66
CA ILE A 371 -9.23 0.18 -16.68
C ILE A 371 -9.74 0.69 -15.33
N THR A 372 -9.21 0.18 -14.21
CA THR A 372 -9.59 0.64 -12.86
C THR A 372 -9.28 2.13 -12.69
N ARG A 373 -8.11 2.59 -13.13
CA ARG A 373 -7.72 4.00 -13.07
C ARG A 373 -8.63 4.85 -13.96
N LEU A 374 -8.84 4.44 -15.22
CA LEU A 374 -9.72 5.13 -16.16
C LEU A 374 -11.14 5.28 -15.59
N ALA A 375 -11.72 4.17 -15.14
CA ALA A 375 -13.07 4.14 -14.59
C ALA A 375 -13.18 4.99 -13.31
N THR A 376 -12.20 4.91 -12.41
CA THR A 376 -12.18 5.71 -11.19
C THR A 376 -12.18 7.20 -11.51
N ILE A 377 -11.32 7.66 -12.43
CA ILE A 377 -11.22 9.08 -12.77
C ILE A 377 -12.50 9.56 -13.46
N MET A 378 -12.96 8.86 -14.50
CA MET A 378 -14.15 9.25 -15.27
C MET A 378 -15.43 9.27 -14.42
N LEU A 379 -15.67 8.22 -13.63
CA LEU A 379 -16.87 8.13 -12.79
C LEU A 379 -16.84 9.15 -11.66
N THR A 380 -15.67 9.38 -11.04
CA THR A 380 -15.54 10.37 -9.97
C THR A 380 -15.74 11.78 -10.50
N TYR A 381 -15.18 12.09 -11.68
CA TYR A 381 -15.40 13.37 -12.35
C TYR A 381 -16.88 13.64 -12.62
N LYS A 382 -17.66 12.62 -13.01
CA LYS A 382 -19.11 12.77 -13.22
C LYS A 382 -19.89 12.93 -11.91
N LEU A 383 -19.49 12.24 -10.85
CA LEU A 383 -20.21 12.24 -9.57
C LEU A 383 -19.93 13.48 -8.72
N PHE A 384 -18.69 13.94 -8.69
CA PHE A 384 -18.21 14.93 -7.72
C PHE A 384 -17.63 16.17 -8.41
N ASP A 385 -17.75 17.31 -7.74
CA ASP A 385 -17.03 18.53 -8.09
C ASP A 385 -15.57 18.44 -7.62
N GLU A 386 -14.75 19.42 -7.99
CA GLU A 386 -13.34 19.46 -7.59
C GLU A 386 -13.15 19.58 -6.08
N ARG A 387 -14.19 20.03 -5.38
CA ARG A 387 -14.20 20.13 -3.92
C ARG A 387 -14.56 18.79 -3.29
N GLY A 388 -15.01 17.78 -4.02
CA GLY A 388 -15.45 16.48 -3.51
C GLY A 388 -16.91 16.44 -3.03
N PHE A 389 -17.70 17.46 -3.35
CA PHE A 389 -19.15 17.46 -3.17
C PHE A 389 -19.84 16.84 -4.37
N ARG A 390 -20.94 16.13 -4.14
CA ARG A 390 -21.72 15.52 -5.21
C ARG A 390 -22.30 16.59 -6.14
N LYS A 391 -22.08 16.45 -7.45
CA LYS A 391 -22.72 17.29 -8.47
C LYS A 391 -24.23 17.04 -8.53
N ASN A 392 -24.61 15.77 -8.45
CA ASN A 392 -26.01 15.34 -8.38
C ASN A 392 -26.36 14.85 -6.97
N LYS A 393 -27.39 15.45 -6.36
CA LYS A 393 -27.87 15.11 -5.01
C LYS A 393 -28.52 13.72 -4.93
N LEU A 394 -28.98 13.15 -6.04
CA LEU A 394 -29.61 11.83 -6.07
C LEU A 394 -28.60 10.71 -5.85
N LYS A 395 -28.60 10.10 -4.64
CA LYS A 395 -27.67 9.01 -4.28
C LYS A 395 -27.76 7.79 -5.20
N SER A 396 -28.94 7.51 -5.77
CA SER A 396 -29.19 6.41 -6.70
C SER A 396 -28.58 6.60 -8.09
N TYR A 397 -28.11 7.80 -8.43
CA TYR A 397 -27.47 8.05 -9.71
C TYR A 397 -26.17 7.24 -9.86
N ARG A 398 -26.14 6.32 -10.84
CA ARG A 398 -24.99 5.51 -11.22
C ARG A 398 -24.55 5.92 -12.63
N PRO A 399 -23.57 6.83 -12.78
CA PRO A 399 -23.09 7.22 -14.09
C PRO A 399 -22.34 6.07 -14.76
N THR A 400 -22.38 6.05 -16.08
CA THR A 400 -21.48 5.27 -16.94
C THR A 400 -20.67 6.24 -17.79
N PHE A 401 -19.69 5.74 -18.55
CA PHE A 401 -18.94 6.55 -19.51
C PHE A 401 -18.67 5.76 -20.80
N THR A 402 -18.40 6.51 -21.86
CA THR A 402 -18.09 6.01 -23.21
C THR A 402 -16.67 6.38 -23.62
N LEU A 403 -16.11 5.69 -24.61
CA LEU A 403 -14.77 6.02 -25.12
C LEU A 403 -14.74 7.35 -25.86
N LYS A 404 -15.86 7.75 -26.48
CA LYS A 404 -16.02 9.10 -27.03
C LYS A 404 -15.83 10.17 -25.95
N GLU A 405 -16.45 10.01 -24.78
CA GLU A 405 -16.26 10.93 -23.66
C GLU A 405 -14.82 10.94 -23.15
N VAL A 406 -14.14 9.78 -23.17
CA VAL A 406 -12.70 9.72 -22.85
C VAL A 406 -11.92 10.58 -23.82
N LYS A 407 -12.15 10.45 -25.14
CA LYS A 407 -11.48 11.26 -26.18
C LYS A 407 -11.72 12.76 -26.00
N GLU A 408 -12.97 13.16 -25.77
CA GLU A 408 -13.38 14.58 -25.70
C GLU A 408 -13.07 15.24 -24.34
N SER A 409 -12.80 14.46 -23.29
CA SER A 409 -12.54 15.01 -21.96
C SER A 409 -11.24 15.84 -21.91
N HIS A 410 -11.23 16.93 -21.14
CA HIS A 410 -10.01 17.68 -20.81
C HIS A 410 -9.31 17.17 -19.53
N LEU A 411 -9.60 15.93 -19.13
CA LEU A 411 -9.05 15.35 -17.91
C LEU A 411 -7.59 14.95 -18.11
N ASP A 412 -6.75 15.37 -17.17
CA ASP A 412 -5.43 14.81 -16.99
C ASP A 412 -5.54 13.51 -16.20
N PHE A 413 -5.26 12.39 -16.87
CA PHE A 413 -5.28 11.06 -16.26
C PHE A 413 -3.98 10.74 -15.49
N GLN A 414 -2.95 11.59 -15.57
CA GLN A 414 -1.75 11.50 -14.74
C GLN A 414 -2.00 12.03 -13.33
N ASP A 415 -2.84 13.06 -13.17
CA ASP A 415 -3.14 13.66 -11.87
C ASP A 415 -3.97 12.72 -10.97
N ASP A 416 -3.52 12.53 -9.73
CA ASP A 416 -4.21 11.73 -8.72
C ASP A 416 -5.34 12.50 -8.01
N LYS A 417 -5.61 13.76 -8.37
CA LYS A 417 -6.72 14.58 -7.82
C LYS A 417 -8.04 13.82 -7.79
N TRP A 418 -8.47 13.27 -8.92
CA TRP A 418 -9.76 12.56 -9.02
C TRP A 418 -9.75 11.25 -8.24
N ILE A 419 -8.62 10.56 -8.16
CA ILE A 419 -8.47 9.36 -7.33
C ILE A 419 -8.54 9.73 -5.84
N ARG A 420 -7.95 10.85 -5.45
CA ARG A 420 -8.05 11.35 -4.08
C ARG A 420 -9.48 11.74 -3.72
N ILE A 421 -10.22 12.36 -4.65
CA ILE A 421 -11.64 12.69 -4.45
C ILE A 421 -12.47 11.41 -4.32
N SER A 422 -12.19 10.37 -5.13
CA SER A 422 -12.92 9.09 -5.05
C SER A 422 -12.81 8.44 -3.67
N MET A 423 -11.66 8.61 -3.00
CA MET A 423 -11.42 8.10 -1.65
C MET A 423 -11.94 9.03 -0.53
N PHE A 424 -11.90 10.35 -0.76
CA PHE A 424 -12.19 11.37 0.25
C PHE A 424 -13.24 12.38 -0.22
N ASN A 425 -14.47 11.91 -0.42
CA ASN A 425 -15.61 12.71 -0.88
C ASN A 425 -16.63 12.96 0.24
N SER A 426 -17.65 13.76 -0.10
CA SER A 426 -18.79 14.11 0.76
C SER A 426 -19.63 12.93 1.25
N ASP A 427 -19.53 11.74 0.65
CA ASP A 427 -20.21 10.54 1.14
C ASP A 427 -19.44 9.87 2.31
N THR A 428 -18.23 10.34 2.62
CA THR A 428 -17.45 9.84 3.77
C THR A 428 -17.91 10.46 5.11
N PRO A 429 -17.92 9.68 6.20
CA PRO A 429 -18.37 10.19 7.50
C PRO A 429 -17.42 11.28 8.01
N MET A 430 -18.01 12.34 8.58
CA MET A 430 -17.31 13.53 9.08
C MET A 430 -16.44 14.23 8.01
N TYR A 431 -16.85 14.18 6.74
CA TYR A 431 -16.10 14.75 5.62
C TYR A 431 -15.63 16.19 5.87
N ARG A 432 -16.49 17.07 6.40
CA ARG A 432 -16.14 18.48 6.66
C ARG A 432 -14.99 18.62 7.68
N VAL A 433 -15.06 17.87 8.77
CA VAL A 433 -14.04 17.86 9.83
C VAL A 433 -12.72 17.29 9.28
N LYS A 434 -12.78 16.14 8.60
CA LYS A 434 -11.60 15.51 7.98
C LYS A 434 -10.94 16.40 6.94
N ARG A 435 -11.74 17.12 6.13
CA ARG A 435 -11.24 18.08 5.14
C ARG A 435 -10.54 19.25 5.82
N TRP A 436 -11.11 19.80 6.88
CA TRP A 436 -10.52 20.89 7.64
C TRP A 436 -9.15 20.48 8.23
N PHE A 437 -9.08 19.33 8.90
CA PHE A 437 -7.81 18.79 9.40
C PHE A 437 -6.79 18.60 8.28
N ARG A 438 -7.19 18.02 7.14
CA ARG A 438 -6.30 17.83 6.00
C ARG A 438 -5.78 19.15 5.45
N ASN A 439 -6.63 20.18 5.36
CA ASN A 439 -6.21 21.49 4.88
C ASN A 439 -5.17 22.12 5.82
N MET A 440 -5.32 21.95 7.13
CA MET A 440 -4.33 22.41 8.12
C MET A 440 -3.00 21.66 8.01
N THR A 441 -3.04 20.33 7.82
CA THR A 441 -1.81 19.51 7.76
C THR A 441 -1.14 19.51 6.38
N SER A 442 -1.86 19.88 5.31
CA SER A 442 -1.37 19.76 3.91
C SER A 442 -0.62 20.97 3.36
N GLY A 443 -0.28 21.97 4.20
CA GLY A 443 0.30 23.25 3.78
C GLY A 443 1.64 23.23 3.02
N SER A 444 2.21 22.07 2.68
CA SER A 444 3.52 21.95 2.01
C SER A 444 3.61 20.86 0.92
N ASP A 445 2.80 19.80 0.97
CA ASP A 445 3.07 18.55 0.20
C ASP A 445 2.49 18.48 -1.22
N ASN A 446 1.49 19.30 -1.57
CA ASN A 446 0.83 19.19 -2.88
C ASN A 446 1.69 19.68 -4.07
N LYS A 447 2.85 20.31 -3.84
CA LYS A 447 3.68 20.88 -4.93
C LYS A 447 4.70 19.90 -5.54
N LYS A 448 5.04 18.79 -4.88
CA LYS A 448 6.14 17.90 -5.32
C LYS A 448 5.73 16.70 -6.17
N ALA A 449 4.46 16.28 -6.15
CA ALA A 449 4.01 15.10 -6.89
C ALA A 449 3.88 15.33 -8.42
N ASN A 450 3.82 16.59 -8.86
CA ASN A 450 3.37 16.94 -10.21
C ASN A 450 4.46 17.47 -11.15
N GLN A 451 5.76 17.38 -10.79
CA GLN A 451 6.83 17.78 -11.72
C GLN A 451 7.39 16.56 -12.44
N TRP A 452 6.70 16.17 -13.50
CA TRP A 452 7.28 15.41 -14.61
C TRP A 452 7.63 16.42 -15.72
N ASN A 453 8.83 16.98 -15.62
CA ASN A 453 9.55 17.56 -16.76
C ASN A 453 10.82 16.75 -16.96
#